data_AF-A0AAN5BPC8-F1
#
_entry.id   AF-A0AAN5BPC8-F1
#
_cell.length_a   1.000
_cell.length_b   1.000
_cell.length_c   1.000
_cell.angle_alpha   90.00
_cell.angle_beta   90.00
_cell.angle_gamma   90.00
#
_symmetry.space_group_name_H-M   'P 1'
#
loop_
_entity.id
_entity.type
_entity.pdbx_description
1 polymer ?
#
loop_
_entity_poly.entity_id
_entity_poly.type
_entity_poly.pdbx_seq_one_letter_code
_entity_poly.pdbx_strand_id
1 'polypeptide(L)'
;MAQVRINMRSHSVWHISNQPLVLGPIIGGFVTQYLGWRWMDWIALMLSGVALVFSLIMKETYGPIILQKKAARMRKETGDPYWSRYDQKASLGEILKVNLGRPFVMAVTEPICIFWNIYIAIVYGILYLCFTAYPIVFRDIRGWSLGLSGLAFLGIGIGCLITIACEPFIRRMINNHAIDPETGKVPPEAMVSIVCISAILIPAGELWFAWTCAPASIHWIVPILAGVPFGAGNTGVFIYASNYLSYSYGVYAASAMAGNSVIRSILGGVLPLVGTYLYAGIGPNWSGTLLGLLEVAIIPIPIVFYKYGYKIRRKSALIVRMQEDKKRLEGKRLRLQQRLEARANAEATEKEKMEV
;
A
#
# COMPACT_ATOMS: atom_id res chain seq x y z
N MET A 1 21.34 1.42 5.75
CA MET A 1 20.67 2.53 5.04
C MET A 1 20.42 2.28 3.56
N ALA A 2 21.30 1.58 2.82
CA ALA A 2 21.11 1.28 1.39
C ALA A 2 19.86 0.40 1.11
N GLN A 3 19.62 -0.66 1.88
CA GLN A 3 18.46 -1.55 1.68
C GLN A 3 17.10 -0.84 1.85
N VAL A 4 17.01 0.08 2.82
CA VAL A 4 15.79 0.89 3.05
C VAL A 4 15.57 1.87 1.90
N ARG A 5 16.67 2.45 1.37
CA ARG A 5 16.62 3.37 0.23
C ARG A 5 16.23 2.66 -1.08
N ILE A 6 16.60 1.38 -1.25
CA ILE A 6 16.22 0.54 -2.39
C ILE A 6 14.75 0.11 -2.27
N ASN A 7 14.32 -0.43 -1.12
CA ASN A 7 12.95 -0.89 -0.93
C ASN A 7 11.93 0.25 -1.10
N MET A 8 12.24 1.45 -0.57
CA MET A 8 11.32 2.58 -0.68
C MET A 8 11.24 3.12 -2.12
N ARG A 9 12.35 3.13 -2.87
CA ARG A 9 12.35 3.47 -4.31
C ARG A 9 11.59 2.44 -5.14
N SER A 10 11.71 1.14 -4.84
CA SER A 10 10.91 0.11 -5.51
C SER A 10 9.43 0.23 -5.18
N HIS A 11 9.07 0.61 -3.95
CA HIS A 11 7.67 0.91 -3.59
C HIS A 11 7.16 2.14 -4.34
N SER A 12 7.93 3.23 -4.43
CA SER A 12 7.54 4.40 -5.21
C SER A 12 7.35 4.07 -6.69
N VAL A 13 8.25 3.29 -7.30
CA VAL A 13 8.12 2.82 -8.70
C VAL A 13 6.89 1.90 -8.85
N TRP A 14 6.64 1.02 -7.88
CA TRP A 14 5.45 0.16 -7.87
C TRP A 14 4.15 0.95 -7.75
N HIS A 15 4.14 2.04 -6.98
CA HIS A 15 2.99 2.95 -6.87
C HIS A 15 2.79 3.81 -8.12
N ILE A 16 3.87 4.25 -8.77
CA ILE A 16 3.82 4.90 -10.09
C ILE A 16 3.23 3.93 -11.13
N SER A 17 3.59 2.64 -11.10
CA SER A 17 2.96 1.63 -11.96
C SER A 17 1.52 1.26 -11.56
N ASN A 18 1.11 1.53 -10.32
CA ASN A 18 -0.24 1.28 -9.78
C ASN A 18 -1.16 2.51 -9.87
N GLN A 19 -0.93 3.44 -10.80
CA GLN A 19 -1.85 4.56 -11.09
C GLN A 19 -2.68 4.41 -12.38
N PRO A 20 -3.30 3.24 -12.67
CA PRO A 20 -4.26 3.12 -13.77
C PRO A 20 -5.55 3.91 -13.53
N LEU A 21 -5.74 4.55 -12.37
CA LEU A 21 -6.97 5.29 -12.06
C LEU A 21 -7.18 6.56 -12.89
N VAL A 22 -6.10 7.15 -13.42
CA VAL A 22 -6.17 8.37 -14.23
C VAL A 22 -6.17 8.02 -15.70
N LEU A 23 -5.25 7.15 -16.12
CA LEU A 23 -5.13 6.71 -17.50
C LEU A 23 -6.32 5.82 -17.90
N GLY A 24 -6.90 5.06 -16.96
CA GLY A 24 -8.02 4.16 -17.19
C GLY A 24 -9.25 4.85 -17.75
N PRO A 25 -9.83 5.88 -17.07
CA PRO A 25 -10.96 6.65 -17.60
C PRO A 25 -10.68 7.38 -18.90
N ILE A 26 -9.45 7.88 -19.08
CA ILE A 26 -9.08 8.62 -20.29
C ILE A 26 -9.04 7.66 -21.48
N ILE A 27 -8.23 6.59 -21.37
CA ILE A 27 -8.12 5.57 -22.42
C ILE A 27 -9.48 4.90 -22.63
N GLY A 28 -10.14 4.50 -21.55
CA GLY A 28 -11.44 3.84 -21.57
C GLY A 28 -12.54 4.69 -22.20
N GLY A 29 -12.58 6.00 -21.89
CA GLY A 29 -13.54 6.93 -22.46
C GLY A 29 -13.39 7.08 -23.97
N PHE A 30 -12.16 7.29 -24.46
CA PHE A 30 -11.88 7.42 -25.89
C PHE A 30 -12.02 6.10 -26.65
N VAL A 31 -11.48 5.00 -26.12
CA VAL A 31 -11.61 3.68 -26.75
C VAL A 31 -13.08 3.28 -26.83
N THR A 32 -13.85 3.45 -25.76
CA THR A 32 -15.29 3.10 -25.78
C THR A 32 -16.06 3.99 -26.74
N GLN A 33 -15.73 5.28 -26.83
CA GLN A 33 -16.39 6.22 -27.75
C GLN A 33 -16.13 5.89 -29.23
N TYR A 34 -14.89 5.52 -29.60
CA TYR A 34 -14.51 5.35 -31.01
C TYR A 34 -14.50 3.90 -31.50
N LEU A 35 -14.13 2.94 -30.64
CA LEU A 35 -13.95 1.53 -30.97
C LEU A 35 -15.04 0.64 -30.33
N GLY A 36 -15.78 1.17 -29.35
CA GLY A 36 -16.79 0.43 -28.60
C GLY A 36 -16.23 -0.28 -27.37
N TRP A 37 -17.12 -0.69 -26.46
CA TRP A 37 -16.74 -1.20 -25.13
C TRP A 37 -15.94 -2.50 -25.17
N ARG A 38 -16.17 -3.38 -26.16
CA ARG A 38 -15.47 -4.69 -26.29
C ARG A 38 -13.98 -4.53 -26.55
N TRP A 39 -13.56 -3.42 -27.17
CA TRP A 39 -12.14 -3.15 -27.43
C TRP A 39 -11.36 -2.87 -26.15
N MET A 40 -12.02 -2.46 -25.07
CA MET A 40 -11.40 -2.37 -23.75
C MET A 40 -10.88 -3.74 -23.29
N ASP A 41 -11.68 -4.79 -23.44
CA ASP A 41 -11.31 -6.16 -23.05
C ASP A 41 -10.16 -6.71 -23.91
N TRP A 42 -10.17 -6.42 -25.22
CA TRP A 42 -9.10 -6.81 -26.13
C TRP A 42 -7.76 -6.15 -25.77
N ILE A 43 -7.78 -4.85 -25.44
CA ILE A 43 -6.57 -4.14 -25.00
C ILE A 43 -6.05 -4.72 -23.69
N ALA A 44 -6.94 -5.00 -22.73
CA ALA A 44 -6.58 -5.65 -21.47
C ALA A 44 -5.96 -7.04 -21.68
N LEU A 45 -6.51 -7.83 -22.63
CA LEU A 45 -5.98 -9.15 -22.99
C LEU A 45 -4.57 -9.05 -23.58
N MET A 46 -4.35 -8.12 -24.52
CA MET A 46 -3.03 -7.91 -25.13
C MET A 46 -1.97 -7.50 -24.10
N LEU A 47 -2.28 -6.53 -23.24
CA LEU A 47 -1.38 -6.09 -22.16
C LEU A 47 -1.07 -7.23 -21.18
N SER A 48 -2.07 -8.02 -20.81
CA SER A 48 -1.90 -9.18 -19.93
C SER A 48 -1.03 -10.27 -20.57
N GLY A 49 -1.19 -10.50 -21.88
CA GLY A 49 -0.35 -11.43 -22.64
C GLY A 49 1.11 -11.01 -22.65
N VAL A 50 1.39 -9.72 -22.88
CA VAL A 50 2.75 -9.17 -22.81
C VAL A 50 3.33 -9.33 -21.40
N ALA A 51 2.56 -9.00 -20.35
CA ALA A 51 2.99 -9.16 -18.97
C ALA A 51 3.30 -10.63 -18.62
N LEU A 52 2.51 -11.59 -19.12
CA LEU A 52 2.76 -13.02 -18.95
C LEU A 52 4.10 -13.43 -19.58
N VAL A 53 4.37 -13.00 -20.81
CA VAL A 53 5.65 -13.28 -21.49
C VAL A 53 6.82 -12.72 -20.68
N PHE A 54 6.74 -11.49 -20.18
CA PHE A 54 7.78 -10.93 -19.32
C PHE A 54 7.95 -11.73 -18.02
N SER A 55 6.85 -12.16 -17.40
CA SER A 55 6.90 -12.98 -16.19
C SER A 55 7.60 -14.32 -16.39
N LEU A 56 7.52 -14.92 -17.58
CA LEU A 56 8.20 -16.17 -17.91
C LEU A 56 9.72 -15.99 -18.06
N ILE A 57 10.19 -14.80 -18.43
CA ILE A 57 11.62 -14.49 -18.63
C ILE A 57 12.29 -14.09 -17.31
N MET A 58 11.52 -13.59 -16.34
CA MET A 58 12.06 -13.16 -15.05
C MET A 58 12.56 -14.34 -14.20
N LYS A 59 13.79 -14.22 -13.69
CA LYS A 59 14.37 -15.19 -12.75
C LYS A 59 13.75 -15.03 -11.37
N GLU A 60 13.57 -16.15 -10.68
CA GLU A 60 13.10 -16.20 -9.29
C GLU A 60 13.97 -15.32 -8.37
N THR A 61 13.34 -14.41 -7.63
CA THR A 61 14.00 -13.44 -6.73
C THR A 61 13.67 -13.66 -5.26
N TYR A 62 12.77 -14.58 -4.92
CA TYR A 62 12.35 -14.81 -3.55
C TYR A 62 13.45 -15.52 -2.73
N GLY A 63 14.11 -14.75 -1.87
CA GLY A 63 15.25 -15.18 -1.04
C GLY A 63 15.07 -16.50 -0.28
N PRO A 64 13.92 -16.77 0.36
CA PRO A 64 13.67 -18.05 1.03
C PRO A 64 13.72 -19.26 0.08
N ILE A 65 13.15 -19.17 -1.12
CA ILE A 65 13.20 -20.24 -2.13
C ILE A 65 14.63 -20.40 -2.68
N ILE A 66 15.35 -19.29 -2.90
CA ILE A 66 16.74 -19.34 -3.36
C ILE A 66 17.62 -20.04 -2.31
N LEU A 67 17.43 -19.73 -1.02
CA LEU A 67 18.14 -20.36 0.09
C LEU A 67 17.80 -21.85 0.25
N GLN A 68 16.53 -22.23 0.06
CA GLN A 68 16.13 -23.65 0.02
C GLN A 68 16.81 -24.37 -1.15
N LYS A 69 16.77 -23.81 -2.36
CA LYS A 69 17.42 -24.39 -3.56
C LYS A 69 18.93 -24.53 -3.36
N LYS A 70 19.58 -23.54 -2.74
CA LYS A 70 21.01 -23.59 -2.43
C LYS A 70 21.32 -24.66 -1.38
N ALA A 71 20.54 -24.75 -0.30
CA ALA A 71 20.70 -25.79 0.72
C ALA A 71 20.48 -27.21 0.14
N ALA A 72 19.47 -27.39 -0.72
CA ALA A 72 19.22 -28.64 -1.41
C ALA A 72 20.37 -29.03 -2.36
N ARG A 73 20.99 -28.05 -3.04
CA ARG A 73 22.18 -28.30 -3.86
C ARG A 73 23.38 -28.73 -3.02
N MET A 74 23.66 -28.04 -1.91
CA MET A 74 24.79 -28.41 -1.04
C MET A 74 24.61 -29.79 -0.39
N ARG A 75 23.38 -30.21 -0.05
CA ARG A 75 23.12 -31.62 0.37
C ARG A 75 23.58 -32.63 -0.67
N LYS A 76 23.30 -32.37 -1.95
CA LYS A 76 23.65 -33.28 -3.04
C LYS A 76 25.16 -33.30 -3.31
N GLU A 77 25.83 -32.16 -3.17
CA GLU A 77 27.27 -32.03 -3.48
C GLU A 77 28.17 -32.53 -2.35
N THR A 78 27.80 -32.30 -1.08
CA THR A 78 28.70 -32.55 0.07
C THR A 78 28.32 -33.81 0.86
N GLY A 79 27.14 -34.39 0.65
CA GLY A 79 26.63 -35.52 1.46
C GLY A 79 26.24 -35.16 2.90
N ASP A 80 26.63 -33.97 3.39
CA ASP A 80 26.30 -33.47 4.72
C ASP A 80 24.88 -32.90 4.83
N PRO A 81 24.25 -33.00 6.02
CA PRO A 81 22.89 -32.51 6.26
C PRO A 81 22.85 -30.98 6.41
N TYR A 82 22.99 -30.26 5.30
CA TYR A 82 22.79 -28.80 5.26
C TYR A 82 21.32 -28.43 5.37
N TRP A 83 20.91 -27.73 6.41
CA TRP A 83 19.51 -27.30 6.60
C TRP A 83 19.33 -25.81 6.26
N SER A 84 18.25 -25.48 5.55
CA SER A 84 17.84 -24.08 5.41
C SER A 84 16.86 -23.73 6.53
N ARG A 85 16.92 -22.50 7.05
CA ARG A 85 15.97 -22.01 8.06
C ARG A 85 14.51 -22.01 7.55
N TYR A 86 14.33 -22.04 6.24
CA TYR A 86 13.05 -22.02 5.58
C TYR A 86 12.61 -23.42 5.10
N ASP A 87 13.37 -24.48 5.37
CA ASP A 87 12.95 -25.85 5.05
C ASP A 87 11.71 -26.19 5.86
N GLN A 88 10.55 -26.08 5.21
CA GLN A 88 9.27 -26.41 5.79
C GLN A 88 9.01 -27.90 5.57
N LYS A 89 8.82 -28.64 6.66
CA LYS A 89 8.29 -30.02 6.65
C LYS A 89 6.77 -30.08 6.45
N ALA A 90 6.11 -28.94 6.23
CA ALA A 90 4.66 -28.83 6.14
C ALA A 90 4.17 -29.13 4.72
N SER A 91 2.99 -29.77 4.62
CA SER A 91 2.35 -30.04 3.33
C SER A 91 1.94 -28.74 2.62
N LEU A 92 1.92 -28.74 1.28
CA LEU A 92 1.47 -27.58 0.51
C LEU A 92 0.07 -27.10 0.93
N GLY A 93 -0.83 -28.04 1.26
CA GLY A 93 -2.18 -27.74 1.74
C GLY A 93 -2.21 -26.98 3.07
N GLU A 94 -1.37 -27.36 4.04
CA GLU A 94 -1.24 -26.64 5.30
C GLU A 94 -0.63 -25.25 5.11
N ILE A 95 0.38 -25.15 4.24
CA ILE A 95 1.02 -23.86 3.91
C ILE A 95 0.01 -22.91 3.27
N LEU A 96 -0.79 -23.40 2.30
CA LEU A 96 -1.85 -22.61 1.68
C LEU A 96 -2.92 -22.21 2.71
N LYS A 97 -3.44 -23.16 3.50
CA LYS A 97 -4.48 -22.88 4.50
C LYS A 97 -4.03 -21.82 5.50
N VAL A 98 -2.80 -21.93 5.99
CA VAL A 98 -2.26 -20.97 6.96
C VAL A 98 -1.97 -19.62 6.30
N ASN A 99 -1.38 -19.58 5.09
CA ASN A 99 -1.05 -18.32 4.42
C ASN A 99 -2.29 -17.57 3.90
N LEU A 100 -3.33 -18.29 3.44
CA LEU A 100 -4.60 -17.71 3.00
C LEU A 100 -5.47 -17.27 4.18
N GLY A 101 -5.44 -18.00 5.30
CA GLY A 101 -6.20 -17.64 6.51
C GLY A 101 -5.61 -16.44 7.25
N ARG A 102 -4.28 -16.27 7.25
CA ARG A 102 -3.58 -15.21 8.00
C ARG A 102 -4.09 -13.79 7.71
N PRO A 103 -4.27 -13.35 6.44
CA PRO A 103 -4.81 -12.03 6.13
C PRO A 103 -6.15 -11.73 6.82
N PHE A 104 -7.07 -12.70 6.84
CA PHE A 104 -8.39 -12.55 7.46
C PHE A 104 -8.31 -12.50 8.99
N VAL A 105 -7.48 -13.39 9.57
CA VAL A 105 -7.25 -13.37 11.03
C VAL A 105 -6.65 -12.03 11.43
N MET A 106 -5.56 -11.60 10.78
CA MET A 106 -4.91 -10.31 11.08
C MET A 106 -5.87 -9.13 10.90
N ALA A 107 -6.74 -9.16 9.89
CA ALA A 107 -7.70 -8.10 9.65
C ALA A 107 -8.72 -7.89 10.80
N VAL A 108 -8.98 -8.93 11.61
CA VAL A 108 -9.98 -8.89 12.70
C VAL A 108 -9.34 -8.95 14.09
N THR A 109 -8.16 -9.55 14.23
CA THR A 109 -7.50 -9.69 15.54
C THR A 109 -6.55 -8.54 15.86
N GLU A 110 -5.94 -7.93 14.84
CA GLU A 110 -4.92 -6.92 15.07
C GLU A 110 -5.50 -5.50 15.03
N PRO A 111 -5.43 -4.74 16.14
CA PRO A 111 -6.06 -3.42 16.22
C PRO A 111 -5.61 -2.46 15.11
N ILE A 112 -4.32 -2.48 14.76
CA ILE A 112 -3.78 -1.65 13.69
C ILE A 112 -4.41 -2.03 12.34
N CYS A 113 -4.53 -3.33 12.05
CA CYS A 113 -5.12 -3.76 10.79
C CYS A 113 -6.61 -3.38 10.73
N ILE A 114 -7.38 -3.55 11.81
CA ILE A 114 -8.81 -3.21 11.83
C ILE A 114 -9.03 -1.74 11.44
N PHE A 115 -8.41 -0.81 12.18
CA PHE A 115 -8.62 0.63 11.97
C PHE A 115 -8.09 1.11 10.62
N TRP A 116 -6.91 0.64 10.22
CA TRP A 116 -6.34 1.03 8.92
C TRP A 116 -7.05 0.40 7.73
N ASN A 117 -7.54 -0.85 7.86
CA ASN A 117 -8.32 -1.48 6.81
C ASN A 117 -9.63 -0.75 6.59
N ILE A 118 -10.34 -0.39 7.66
CA ILE A 118 -11.57 0.40 7.58
C ILE A 118 -11.28 1.77 6.96
N TYR A 119 -10.29 2.50 7.47
CA TYR A 119 -9.92 3.83 6.98
C TYR A 119 -9.57 3.82 5.48
N ILE A 120 -8.62 2.96 5.08
CA ILE A 120 -8.17 2.87 3.68
C ILE A 120 -9.31 2.39 2.77
N ALA A 121 -10.15 1.47 3.24
CA ALA A 121 -11.23 0.95 2.41
C ALA A 121 -12.37 1.95 2.20
N ILE A 122 -12.68 2.79 3.19
CA ILE A 122 -13.63 3.90 3.01
C ILE A 122 -13.08 4.91 1.99
N VAL A 123 -11.85 5.40 2.19
CA VAL A 123 -11.18 6.34 1.28
C VAL A 123 -11.14 5.79 -0.15
N TYR A 124 -10.79 4.51 -0.30
CA TYR A 124 -10.77 3.86 -1.62
C TYR A 124 -12.15 3.69 -2.23
N GLY A 125 -13.14 3.35 -1.41
CA GLY A 125 -14.52 3.21 -1.82
C GLY A 125 -15.09 4.50 -2.39
N ILE A 126 -14.80 5.63 -1.73
CA ILE A 126 -15.17 6.97 -2.18
C ILE A 126 -14.42 7.36 -3.45
N LEU A 127 -13.13 7.07 -3.52
CA LEU A 127 -12.35 7.23 -4.75
C LEU A 127 -12.95 6.46 -5.94
N TYR A 128 -13.49 5.27 -5.71
CA TYR A 128 -14.18 4.49 -6.75
C TYR A 128 -15.57 5.03 -7.07
N LEU A 129 -16.27 5.65 -6.12
CA LEU A 129 -17.53 6.36 -6.39
C LEU A 129 -17.34 7.51 -7.38
N CYS A 130 -16.12 8.07 -7.52
CA CYS A 130 -15.82 9.04 -8.56
C CYS A 130 -16.09 8.50 -9.98
N PHE A 131 -15.93 7.19 -10.23
CA PHE A 131 -16.27 6.58 -11.52
C PHE A 131 -17.76 6.63 -11.86
N THR A 132 -18.62 6.75 -10.84
CA THR A 132 -20.06 6.98 -11.02
C THR A 132 -20.38 8.47 -11.02
N ALA A 133 -19.78 9.23 -10.11
CA ALA A 133 -20.08 10.66 -9.91
C ALA A 133 -19.65 11.53 -11.10
N TYR A 134 -18.46 11.32 -11.64
CA TYR A 134 -17.91 12.16 -12.72
C TYR A 134 -18.73 12.05 -14.01
N PRO A 135 -19.13 10.85 -14.47
CA PRO A 135 -20.08 10.74 -15.57
C PRO A 135 -21.39 11.47 -15.30
N ILE A 136 -22.00 11.33 -14.13
CA ILE A 136 -23.26 12.04 -13.80
C ILE A 136 -23.07 13.57 -13.91
N VAL A 137 -21.96 14.09 -13.37
CA VAL A 137 -21.70 15.54 -13.35
C VAL A 137 -21.32 16.10 -14.73
N PHE A 138 -20.40 15.45 -15.44
CA PHE A 138 -19.87 16.01 -16.69
C PHE A 138 -20.67 15.57 -17.93
N ARG A 139 -21.25 14.37 -17.92
CA ARG A 139 -22.07 13.87 -19.03
C ARG A 139 -23.53 14.27 -18.87
N ASP A 140 -24.16 13.95 -17.75
CA ASP A 140 -25.62 14.11 -17.63
C ASP A 140 -26.03 15.56 -17.35
N ILE A 141 -25.28 16.28 -16.50
CA ILE A 141 -25.58 17.68 -16.16
C ILE A 141 -24.99 18.66 -17.18
N ARG A 142 -23.74 18.42 -17.63
CA ARG A 142 -23.00 19.33 -18.53
C ARG A 142 -23.02 18.94 -20.01
N GLY A 143 -23.53 17.75 -20.36
CA GLY A 143 -23.69 17.33 -21.76
C GLY A 143 -22.40 16.95 -22.48
N TRP A 144 -21.30 16.65 -21.76
CA TRP A 144 -20.03 16.29 -22.41
C TRP A 144 -20.11 14.91 -23.08
N SER A 145 -19.31 14.72 -24.14
CA SER A 145 -19.13 13.40 -24.75
C SER A 145 -18.42 12.43 -23.79
N LEU A 146 -18.55 11.13 -24.04
CA LEU A 146 -17.98 10.08 -23.18
C LEU A 146 -16.45 10.25 -22.99
N GLY A 147 -15.71 10.51 -24.07
CA GLY A 147 -14.27 10.73 -24.04
C GLY A 147 -13.88 12.00 -23.28
N LEU A 148 -14.61 13.10 -23.48
CA LEU A 148 -14.38 14.35 -22.73
C LEU A 148 -14.66 14.18 -21.23
N SER A 149 -15.68 13.41 -20.86
CA SER A 149 -15.96 13.11 -19.44
C SER A 149 -14.83 12.33 -18.77
N GLY A 150 -14.10 11.49 -19.51
CA GLY A 150 -12.90 10.80 -19.03
C GLY A 150 -11.74 11.74 -18.69
N LEU A 151 -11.62 12.88 -19.40
CA LEU A 151 -10.59 13.89 -19.12
C LEU A 151 -10.80 14.60 -17.78
N ALA A 152 -12.01 14.61 -17.22
CA ALA A 152 -12.27 15.22 -15.92
C ALA A 152 -11.45 14.55 -14.78
N PHE A 153 -11.05 13.29 -14.94
CA PHE A 153 -10.15 12.59 -14.01
C PHE A 153 -8.71 13.12 -14.00
N LEU A 154 -8.33 13.99 -14.95
CA LEU A 154 -7.02 14.63 -14.95
C LEU A 154 -6.77 15.46 -13.69
N GLY A 155 -7.82 16.04 -13.08
CA GLY A 155 -7.69 16.75 -11.81
C GLY A 155 -7.11 15.85 -10.70
N ILE A 156 -7.68 14.64 -10.55
CA ILE A 156 -7.19 13.62 -9.63
C ILE A 156 -5.76 13.23 -9.98
N GLY A 157 -5.47 13.03 -11.28
CA GLY A 157 -4.14 12.66 -11.74
C GLY A 157 -3.05 13.70 -11.50
N ILE A 158 -3.36 14.99 -11.68
CA ILE A 158 -2.44 16.09 -11.34
C ILE A 158 -2.15 16.06 -9.84
N GLY A 159 -3.16 15.84 -8.99
CA GLY A 159 -2.97 15.65 -7.54
C GLY A 159 -2.02 14.49 -7.21
N CYS A 160 -2.18 13.35 -7.90
CA CYS A 160 -1.28 12.20 -7.77
C CYS A 160 0.17 12.57 -8.13
N LEU A 161 0.37 13.25 -9.26
CA LEU A 161 1.70 13.67 -9.73
C LEU A 161 2.36 14.67 -8.77
N ILE A 162 1.59 15.63 -8.23
CA ILE A 162 2.09 16.57 -7.23
C ILE A 162 2.60 15.82 -6.00
N THR A 163 1.84 14.84 -5.51
CA THR A 163 2.25 14.05 -4.34
C THR A 163 3.54 13.28 -4.58
N ILE A 164 3.69 12.68 -5.77
CA ILE A 164 4.91 11.98 -6.16
C ILE A 164 6.09 12.96 -6.31
N ALA A 165 5.88 14.11 -6.94
CA ALA A 165 6.90 15.14 -7.08
C ALA A 165 7.35 15.70 -5.72
N CYS A 166 6.45 15.73 -4.74
CA CYS A 166 6.73 16.12 -3.36
C CYS A 166 7.41 15.01 -2.52
N GLU A 167 7.63 13.79 -3.05
CA GLU A 167 8.27 12.68 -2.31
C GLU A 167 9.58 13.06 -1.63
N PRO A 168 10.52 13.81 -2.25
CA PRO A 168 11.77 14.19 -1.61
C PRO A 168 11.55 15.09 -0.39
N PHE A 169 10.58 16.01 -0.47
CA PHE A 169 10.22 16.92 0.62
C PHE A 169 9.52 16.16 1.75
N ILE A 170 8.56 15.31 1.40
CA ILE A 170 7.86 14.44 2.35
C ILE A 170 8.87 13.55 3.08
N ARG A 171 9.84 12.99 2.35
CA ARG A 171 10.90 12.15 2.91
C ARG A 171 11.81 12.93 3.86
N ARG A 172 12.13 14.20 3.56
CA ARG A 172 12.84 15.08 4.50
C ARG A 172 12.02 15.29 5.77
N MET A 173 10.73 15.56 5.64
CA MET A 173 9.83 15.75 6.79
C MET A 173 9.77 14.51 7.68
N ILE A 174 9.65 13.31 7.08
CA ILE A 174 9.68 12.04 7.83
C ILE A 174 11.04 11.86 8.55
N ASN A 175 12.16 12.11 7.86
CA ASN A 175 13.49 11.89 8.44
C ASN A 175 13.87 12.91 9.53
N ASN A 176 13.20 14.07 9.58
CA ASN A 176 13.42 15.08 10.62
C ASN A 176 12.73 14.73 11.95
N HIS A 177 11.92 13.67 12.00
CA HIS A 177 11.32 13.21 13.25
C HIS A 177 12.37 12.61 14.19
N ALA A 178 12.13 12.72 15.49
CA ALA A 178 13.01 12.20 16.52
C ALA A 178 13.31 10.70 16.29
N ILE A 179 14.59 10.36 16.32
CA ILE A 179 15.05 8.99 16.19
C ILE A 179 14.77 8.27 17.51
N ASP A 180 14.20 7.07 17.42
CA ASP A 180 13.95 6.24 18.59
C ASP A 180 15.29 5.76 19.17
N PRO A 181 15.62 6.07 20.44
CA PRO A 181 16.88 5.70 21.07
C PRO A 181 17.08 4.18 21.19
N GLU A 182 16.01 3.37 21.20
CA GLU A 182 16.12 1.90 21.29
C GLU A 182 16.47 1.25 19.94
N THR A 183 16.04 1.84 18.82
CA THR A 183 16.20 1.22 17.49
C THR A 183 17.15 1.97 16.56
N GLY A 184 17.55 3.18 16.94
CA GLY A 184 18.41 4.05 16.13
C GLY A 184 17.80 4.44 14.79
N LYS A 185 16.46 4.31 14.65
CA LYS A 185 15.71 4.59 13.42
C LYS A 185 14.50 5.47 13.69
N VAL A 186 14.06 6.16 12.65
CA VAL A 186 12.81 6.93 12.68
C VAL A 186 11.63 5.95 12.89
N PRO A 187 10.74 6.22 13.86
CA PRO A 187 9.58 5.37 14.11
C PRO A 187 8.64 5.34 12.89
N PRO A 188 7.99 4.20 12.59
CA PRO A 188 6.99 4.09 11.53
C PRO A 188 5.88 5.16 11.61
N GLU A 189 5.56 5.61 12.83
CA GLU A 189 4.58 6.65 13.15
C GLU A 189 4.89 7.98 12.47
N ALA A 190 6.16 8.27 12.15
CA ALA A 190 6.52 9.46 11.39
C ALA A 190 5.88 9.48 9.99
N MET A 191 5.59 8.32 9.40
CA MET A 191 4.87 8.22 8.11
C MET A 191 3.39 8.60 8.25
N VAL A 192 2.81 8.39 9.44
CA VAL A 192 1.41 8.73 9.73
C VAL A 192 1.21 10.25 9.77
N SER A 193 2.27 11.04 10.02
CA SER A 193 2.20 12.52 9.91
C SER A 193 1.70 12.97 8.53
N ILE A 194 2.14 12.28 7.47
CA ILE A 194 1.71 12.57 6.10
C ILE A 194 0.27 12.16 5.89
N VAL A 195 -0.13 11.01 6.44
CA VAL A 195 -1.51 10.55 6.38
C VAL A 195 -2.44 11.53 7.09
N CYS A 196 -2.01 12.21 8.16
CA CYS A 196 -2.82 13.24 8.81
C CYS A 196 -3.06 14.46 7.89
N ILE A 197 -2.04 14.89 7.15
CA ILE A 197 -2.19 15.97 6.15
C ILE A 197 -3.13 15.52 5.03
N SER A 198 -2.90 14.31 4.51
CA SER A 198 -3.74 13.73 3.47
C SER A 198 -5.18 13.56 3.93
N ALA A 199 -5.43 13.14 5.17
CA ALA A 199 -6.77 12.94 5.72
C ALA A 199 -7.61 14.22 5.75
N ILE A 200 -6.99 15.40 5.78
CA ILE A 200 -7.68 16.69 5.69
C ILE A 200 -7.86 17.09 4.22
N LEU A 201 -6.86 16.81 3.38
CA LEU A 201 -6.86 17.21 1.98
C LEU A 201 -7.92 16.48 1.15
N ILE A 202 -8.20 15.21 1.46
CA ILE A 202 -9.23 14.40 0.76
C ILE A 202 -10.63 15.03 0.93
N PRO A 203 -11.17 15.20 2.15
CA PRO A 203 -12.50 15.79 2.34
C PRO A 203 -12.56 17.26 1.91
N ALA A 204 -11.45 18.01 2.01
CA ALA A 204 -11.41 19.36 1.48
C ALA A 204 -11.64 19.39 -0.04
N GLY A 205 -11.04 18.46 -0.78
CA GLY A 205 -11.28 18.30 -2.21
C GLY A 205 -12.67 17.78 -2.53
N GLU A 206 -13.17 16.80 -1.77
CA GLU A 206 -14.50 16.23 -2.00
C GLU A 206 -15.62 17.24 -1.70
N LEU A 207 -15.54 17.97 -0.59
CA LEU A 207 -16.53 19.01 -0.26
C LEU A 207 -16.47 20.17 -1.26
N TRP A 208 -15.28 20.54 -1.74
CA TRP A 208 -15.16 21.52 -2.82
C TRP A 208 -15.83 21.02 -4.10
N PHE A 209 -15.62 19.75 -4.47
CA PHE A 209 -16.30 19.14 -5.61
C PHE A 209 -17.83 19.11 -5.42
N ALA A 210 -18.30 18.72 -4.24
CA ALA A 210 -19.72 18.60 -3.91
C ALA A 210 -20.51 19.90 -4.13
N TRP A 211 -19.92 21.06 -3.86
CA TRP A 211 -20.59 22.35 -4.05
C TRP A 211 -20.37 22.98 -5.43
N THR A 212 -19.46 22.43 -6.23
CA THR A 212 -19.11 22.96 -7.56
C THR A 212 -19.59 22.08 -8.71
N CYS A 213 -20.14 20.91 -8.40
CA CYS A 213 -20.55 19.92 -9.40
C CYS A 213 -21.91 20.22 -10.06
N ALA A 214 -22.95 20.60 -9.31
CA ALA A 214 -24.31 20.66 -9.88
C ALA A 214 -24.81 22.02 -10.40
N PRO A 215 -24.29 23.21 -10.03
CA PRO A 215 -24.62 24.39 -10.81
C PRO A 215 -23.83 24.31 -12.13
N ALA A 216 -24.53 24.02 -13.24
CA ALA A 216 -23.93 24.07 -14.58
C ALA A 216 -23.39 25.47 -14.92
N SER A 217 -23.84 26.50 -14.21
CA SER A 217 -23.35 27.88 -14.27
C SER A 217 -21.90 28.04 -13.82
N ILE A 218 -21.38 27.14 -12.96
CA ILE A 218 -19.98 27.19 -12.52
C ILE A 218 -19.10 26.63 -13.64
N HIS A 219 -18.00 27.31 -13.94
CA HIS A 219 -17.06 26.88 -14.99
C HIS A 219 -16.52 25.47 -14.70
N TRP A 220 -16.53 24.60 -15.71
CA TRP A 220 -16.18 23.17 -15.60
C TRP A 220 -14.79 22.89 -15.01
N ILE A 221 -13.88 23.86 -15.09
CA ILE A 221 -12.52 23.73 -14.53
C ILE A 221 -12.55 23.64 -13.00
N VAL A 222 -13.51 24.28 -12.33
CA VAL A 222 -13.57 24.36 -10.87
C VAL A 222 -13.77 22.98 -10.23
N PRO A 223 -14.76 22.16 -10.63
CA PRO A 223 -14.88 20.79 -10.11
C PRO A 223 -13.68 19.90 -10.50
N ILE A 224 -13.02 20.14 -11.64
CA ILE A 224 -11.80 19.40 -11.99
C ILE A 224 -10.64 19.77 -11.04
N LEU A 225 -10.49 21.06 -10.70
CA LEU A 225 -9.46 21.53 -9.77
C LEU A 225 -9.69 21.01 -8.34
N ALA A 226 -10.94 20.80 -7.93
CA ALA A 226 -11.27 20.14 -6.66
C ALA A 226 -10.74 18.69 -6.61
N GLY A 227 -10.57 18.04 -7.76
CA GLY A 227 -9.92 16.73 -7.89
C GLY A 227 -8.43 16.74 -7.52
N VAL A 228 -7.74 17.89 -7.58
CA VAL A 228 -6.30 18.00 -7.27
C VAL A 228 -6.01 17.70 -5.79
N PRO A 229 -6.61 18.41 -4.80
CA PRO A 229 -6.42 18.05 -3.39
C PRO A 229 -6.94 16.65 -3.08
N PHE A 230 -8.08 16.24 -3.66
CA PHE A 230 -8.63 14.90 -3.47
C PHE A 230 -7.67 13.78 -3.93
N GLY A 231 -7.10 13.91 -5.13
CA GLY A 231 -6.14 12.95 -5.69
C GLY A 231 -4.79 12.96 -4.98
N ALA A 232 -4.33 14.14 -4.55
CA ALA A 232 -3.11 14.26 -3.76
C ALA A 232 -3.25 13.59 -2.38
N GLY A 233 -4.38 13.84 -1.71
CA GLY A 233 -4.71 13.22 -0.44
C GLY A 233 -4.81 11.70 -0.56
N ASN A 234 -5.56 11.20 -1.55
CA ASN A 234 -5.68 9.76 -1.81
C ASN A 234 -4.31 9.12 -2.03
N THR A 235 -3.48 9.70 -2.90
CA THR A 235 -2.13 9.18 -3.19
C THR A 235 -1.26 9.14 -1.93
N GLY A 236 -1.31 10.20 -1.11
CA GLY A 236 -0.59 10.24 0.16
C GLY A 236 -1.06 9.16 1.13
N VAL A 237 -2.38 8.97 1.30
CA VAL A 237 -2.92 7.88 2.13
C VAL A 237 -2.43 6.53 1.62
N PHE A 238 -2.57 6.21 0.33
CA PHE A 238 -2.19 4.89 -0.19
C PHE A 238 -0.70 4.59 0.00
N ILE A 239 0.18 5.55 -0.28
CA ILE A 239 1.63 5.34 -0.16
C ILE A 239 2.02 5.21 1.31
N TYR A 240 1.67 6.18 2.15
CA TYR A 240 2.21 6.26 3.51
C TYR A 240 1.49 5.32 4.48
N ALA A 241 0.21 5.02 4.27
CA ALA A 241 -0.49 4.01 5.05
C ALA A 241 0.01 2.58 4.73
N SER A 242 0.22 2.26 3.44
CA SER A 242 0.78 0.96 3.04
C SER A 242 2.20 0.77 3.55
N ASN A 243 3.01 1.84 3.53
CA ASN A 243 4.33 1.84 4.14
C ASN A 243 4.23 1.63 5.66
N TYR A 244 3.35 2.34 6.35
CA TYR A 244 3.14 2.17 7.79
C TYR A 244 2.76 0.73 8.16
N LEU A 245 1.83 0.09 7.43
CA LEU A 245 1.51 -1.33 7.61
C LEU A 245 2.71 -2.23 7.37
N SER A 246 3.47 -1.97 6.29
CA SER A 246 4.64 -2.75 5.93
C SER A 246 5.73 -2.68 6.99
N TYR A 247 6.04 -1.49 7.49
CA TYR A 247 7.04 -1.28 8.54
C TYR A 247 6.57 -1.79 9.91
N SER A 248 5.27 -1.76 10.19
CA SER A 248 4.72 -2.26 11.46
C SER A 248 4.76 -3.78 11.55
N TYR A 249 4.46 -4.51 10.46
CA TYR A 249 4.33 -5.97 10.46
C TYR A 249 5.49 -6.74 9.84
N GLY A 250 6.50 -6.09 9.27
CA GLY A 250 7.76 -6.73 8.84
C GLY A 250 7.56 -8.03 8.05
N VAL A 251 7.83 -9.19 8.67
CA VAL A 251 7.69 -10.52 8.04
C VAL A 251 6.24 -10.84 7.66
N TYR A 252 5.26 -10.31 8.39
CA TYR A 252 3.83 -10.48 8.11
C TYR A 252 3.22 -9.31 7.32
N ALA A 253 4.05 -8.37 6.83
CA ALA A 253 3.60 -7.23 6.02
C ALA A 253 2.76 -7.66 4.81
N ALA A 254 3.19 -8.71 4.10
CA ALA A 254 2.45 -9.22 2.94
C ALA A 254 1.03 -9.68 3.31
N SER A 255 0.87 -10.37 4.44
CA SER A 255 -0.46 -10.81 4.91
C SER A 255 -1.33 -9.63 5.35
N ALA A 256 -0.74 -8.64 6.04
CA ALA A 256 -1.46 -7.42 6.42
C ALA A 256 -1.93 -6.62 5.20
N MET A 257 -1.07 -6.43 4.20
CA MET A 257 -1.41 -5.75 2.94
C MET A 257 -2.44 -6.54 2.11
N ALA A 258 -2.37 -7.87 2.12
CA ALA A 258 -3.37 -8.71 1.47
C ALA A 258 -4.76 -8.53 2.11
N GLY A 259 -4.83 -8.54 3.45
CA GLY A 259 -6.08 -8.31 4.18
C GLY A 259 -6.66 -6.91 3.90
N ASN A 260 -5.79 -5.90 3.88
CA ASN A 260 -6.16 -4.55 3.46
C ASN A 260 -6.72 -4.52 2.02
N SER A 261 -6.04 -5.18 1.09
CA SER A 261 -6.45 -5.23 -0.32
C SER A 261 -7.82 -5.88 -0.51
N VAL A 262 -8.12 -6.96 0.21
CA VAL A 262 -9.43 -7.64 0.13
C VAL A 262 -10.56 -6.71 0.59
N ILE A 263 -10.44 -6.13 1.79
CA ILE A 263 -11.49 -5.26 2.34
C ILE A 263 -11.67 -4.03 1.45
N ARG A 264 -10.57 -3.44 1.01
CA ARG A 264 -10.54 -2.32 0.09
C ARG A 264 -11.24 -2.65 -1.23
N SER A 265 -10.94 -3.79 -1.85
CA SER A 265 -11.57 -4.22 -3.11
C SER A 265 -13.07 -4.50 -2.96
N ILE A 266 -13.51 -5.03 -1.81
CA ILE A 266 -14.93 -5.23 -1.52
C ILE A 266 -15.65 -3.88 -1.53
N LEU A 267 -15.16 -2.89 -0.77
CA LEU A 267 -15.81 -1.57 -0.74
C LEU A 267 -15.69 -0.83 -2.09
N GLY A 268 -14.55 -0.92 -2.78
CA GLY A 268 -14.38 -0.35 -4.11
C GLY A 268 -15.29 -0.96 -5.18
N GLY A 269 -15.71 -2.23 -5.03
CA GLY A 269 -16.67 -2.86 -5.92
C GLY A 269 -18.13 -2.60 -5.54
N VAL A 270 -18.46 -2.61 -4.24
CA VAL A 270 -19.84 -2.47 -3.76
C VAL A 270 -20.32 -1.01 -3.79
N LEU A 271 -19.47 -0.05 -3.40
CA LEU A 271 -19.92 1.34 -3.28
C LEU A 271 -20.36 1.95 -4.62
N PRO A 272 -19.67 1.78 -5.75
CA PRO A 272 -20.14 2.28 -7.05
C PRO A 272 -21.53 1.77 -7.45
N LEU A 273 -21.89 0.52 -7.09
CA LEU A 273 -23.20 -0.07 -7.34
C LEU A 273 -24.31 0.61 -6.52
N VAL A 274 -24.01 0.99 -5.28
CA VAL A 274 -24.94 1.74 -4.42
C VAL A 274 -24.93 3.23 -4.79
N GLY A 275 -23.80 3.72 -5.29
CA GLY A 275 -23.58 5.10 -5.67
C GLY A 275 -24.60 5.60 -6.69
N THR A 276 -24.92 4.82 -7.72
CA THR A 276 -25.92 5.21 -8.72
C THR A 276 -27.26 5.56 -8.07
N TYR A 277 -27.73 4.75 -7.11
CA TYR A 277 -28.95 5.01 -6.35
C TYR A 277 -28.81 6.22 -5.42
N LEU A 278 -27.67 6.37 -4.75
CA LEU A 278 -27.39 7.52 -3.88
C LEU A 278 -27.45 8.84 -4.67
N TYR A 279 -26.73 8.92 -5.80
CA TYR A 279 -26.72 10.08 -6.68
C TYR A 279 -28.08 10.38 -7.31
N ALA A 280 -28.88 9.36 -7.63
CA ALA A 280 -30.23 9.55 -8.15
C ALA A 280 -31.22 10.02 -7.06
N GLY A 281 -31.08 9.57 -5.81
CA GLY A 281 -32.02 9.85 -4.73
C GLY A 281 -31.87 11.24 -4.11
N ILE A 282 -30.65 11.62 -3.72
CA ILE A 282 -30.39 12.90 -3.01
C ILE A 282 -29.63 13.93 -3.86
N GLY A 283 -29.26 13.55 -5.08
CA GLY A 283 -28.56 14.41 -6.03
C GLY A 283 -27.05 14.54 -5.76
N PRO A 284 -26.28 15.01 -6.74
CA PRO A 284 -24.82 15.02 -6.71
C PRO A 284 -24.20 15.91 -5.62
N ASN A 285 -24.83 17.06 -5.30
CA ASN A 285 -24.32 17.96 -4.26
C ASN A 285 -24.39 17.32 -2.87
N TRP A 286 -25.55 16.78 -2.50
CA TRP A 286 -25.75 16.17 -1.18
C TRP A 286 -25.04 14.83 -1.07
N SER A 287 -24.98 14.04 -2.15
CA SER A 287 -24.15 12.82 -2.19
C SER A 287 -22.68 13.13 -1.90
N GLY A 288 -22.08 14.11 -2.60
CA GLY A 288 -20.70 14.51 -2.35
C GLY A 288 -20.50 15.09 -0.94
N THR A 289 -21.46 15.84 -0.42
CA THR A 289 -21.40 16.39 0.94
C THR A 289 -21.45 15.29 2.00
N LEU A 290 -22.34 14.30 1.83
CA LEU A 290 -22.45 13.16 2.74
C LEU A 290 -21.16 12.35 2.79
N LEU A 291 -20.56 12.08 1.63
CA LEU A 291 -19.30 11.34 1.51
C LEU A 291 -18.14 12.14 2.12
N GLY A 292 -18.06 13.45 1.85
CA GLY A 292 -17.04 14.31 2.45
C GLY A 292 -17.18 14.40 3.98
N LEU A 293 -18.40 14.41 4.52
CA LEU A 293 -18.63 14.34 5.98
C LEU A 293 -18.23 12.98 6.57
N LEU A 294 -18.44 11.89 5.84
CA LEU A 294 -17.98 10.56 6.23
C LEU A 294 -16.44 10.52 6.29
N GLU A 295 -15.77 11.14 5.32
CA GLU A 295 -14.31 11.29 5.33
C GLU A 295 -13.81 12.15 6.49
N VAL A 296 -14.51 13.24 6.81
CA VAL A 296 -14.21 14.07 7.99
C VAL A 296 -14.34 13.24 9.28
N ALA A 297 -15.37 12.40 9.39
CA ALA A 297 -15.61 11.57 10.57
C ALA A 297 -14.49 10.55 10.83
N ILE A 298 -13.75 10.13 9.79
CA ILE A 298 -12.64 9.17 9.92
C ILE A 298 -11.26 9.84 10.09
N ILE A 299 -11.14 11.17 9.98
CA ILE A 299 -9.90 11.94 10.25
C ILE A 299 -9.26 11.64 11.61
N PRO A 300 -10.01 11.43 12.72
CA PRO A 300 -9.41 11.16 14.01
C PRO A 300 -8.55 9.88 14.02
N ILE A 301 -8.81 8.91 13.15
CA ILE A 301 -8.07 7.64 13.09
C ILE A 301 -6.57 7.89 12.89
N PRO A 302 -6.10 8.48 11.76
CA PRO A 302 -4.67 8.72 11.57
C PRO A 302 -4.06 9.62 12.65
N ILE A 303 -4.79 10.60 13.18
CA ILE A 303 -4.30 11.48 14.26
C ILE A 303 -4.02 10.69 15.55
N VAL A 304 -4.94 9.78 15.92
CA VAL A 304 -4.77 8.90 17.08
C VAL A 304 -3.57 7.97 16.88
N PHE A 305 -3.39 7.43 15.67
CA PHE A 305 -2.23 6.59 15.36
C PHE A 305 -0.91 7.36 15.31
N TYR A 306 -0.92 8.63 14.92
CA TYR A 306 0.26 9.49 14.98
C TYR A 306 0.70 9.74 16.42
N LYS A 307 -0.24 10.07 17.32
CA LYS A 307 0.08 10.41 18.73
C LYS A 307 0.26 9.18 19.63
N TYR A 308 -0.51 8.11 19.40
CA TYR A 308 -0.57 6.94 20.28
C TYR A 308 -0.15 5.63 19.60
N GLY A 309 0.39 5.68 18.38
CA GLY A 309 0.79 4.50 17.60
C GLY A 309 1.69 3.54 18.38
N TYR A 310 2.67 4.06 19.12
CA TYR A 310 3.55 3.24 19.96
C TYR A 310 2.77 2.42 21.03
N LYS A 311 1.78 3.05 21.70
CA LYS A 311 0.94 2.35 22.70
C LYS A 311 0.05 1.30 22.05
N ILE A 312 -0.48 1.59 20.86
CA ILE A 312 -1.34 0.66 20.11
C ILE A 312 -0.52 -0.54 19.61
N ARG A 313 0.71 -0.31 19.14
CA ARG A 313 1.63 -1.37 18.71
C ARG A 313 2.03 -2.30 19.85
N ARG A 314 2.20 -1.78 21.07
CA ARG A 314 2.47 -2.63 22.25
C ARG A 314 1.29 -3.52 22.65
N LYS A 315 0.07 -3.22 22.20
CA LYS A 315 -1.12 -4.08 22.42
C LYS A 315 -1.31 -5.15 21.33
N SER A 316 -0.57 -5.07 20.22
CA SER A 316 -0.60 -6.09 19.17
C SER A 316 0.18 -7.32 19.58
N ALA A 317 -0.51 -8.45 19.78
CA ALA A 317 0.11 -9.71 20.17
C ALA A 317 1.12 -10.20 19.12
N LEU A 318 0.83 -9.96 17.84
CA LEU A 318 1.68 -10.37 16.72
C LEU A 318 2.96 -9.53 16.65
N ILE A 319 2.87 -8.21 16.84
CA ILE A 319 4.04 -7.32 16.87
C ILE A 319 4.94 -7.65 18.06
N VAL A 320 4.37 -7.93 19.23
CA VAL A 320 5.13 -8.32 20.43
C VAL A 320 5.88 -9.63 20.17
N ARG A 321 5.20 -10.68 19.68
CA ARG A 321 5.84 -11.95 19.33
C ARG A 321 6.96 -11.80 18.31
N MET A 322 6.75 -10.97 17.29
CA MET A 322 7.79 -10.69 16.28
C MET A 322 9.02 -10.01 16.89
N GLN A 323 8.82 -9.05 17.80
CA GLN A 323 9.92 -8.35 18.47
C GLN A 323 10.71 -9.32 19.36
N GLU A 324 10.01 -10.21 20.08
CA GLU A 324 10.62 -11.27 20.88
C GLU A 324 11.44 -12.25 20.03
N ASP A 325 10.86 -12.74 18.93
CA ASP A 325 11.56 -13.65 18.00
C ASP A 325 12.80 -13.00 17.40
N LYS A 326 12.71 -11.71 17.03
CA LYS A 326 13.84 -10.96 16.51
C LYS A 326 14.96 -10.83 17.56
N LYS A 327 14.62 -10.46 18.80
CA LYS A 327 15.59 -10.41 19.92
C LYS A 327 16.23 -11.77 20.19
N ARG A 328 15.43 -12.85 20.16
CA ARG A 328 15.92 -14.23 20.33
C ARG A 328 16.92 -14.63 19.25
N LEU A 329 16.68 -14.23 18.01
CA LEU A 329 17.58 -14.51 16.88
C LEU A 329 18.85 -13.69 16.90
N GLU A 330 18.76 -12.40 17.23
CA GLU A 330 19.92 -11.53 17.39
C GLU A 330 20.82 -12.04 18.52
N GLY A 331 20.24 -12.45 19.66
CA GLY A 331 20.98 -13.09 20.74
C GLY A 331 21.67 -14.40 20.32
N LYS A 332 21.01 -15.24 19.52
CA LYS A 332 21.65 -16.44 18.95
C LYS A 332 22.81 -16.09 18.01
N ARG A 333 22.67 -15.06 17.19
CA ARG A 333 23.70 -14.61 16.23
C ARG A 333 24.92 -14.04 16.96
N LEU A 334 24.71 -13.22 17.98
CA LEU A 334 25.77 -12.69 18.86
C LEU A 334 26.54 -13.82 19.54
N ARG A 335 25.84 -14.80 20.13
CA ARG A 335 26.48 -15.98 20.74
C ARG A 335 27.28 -16.80 19.73
N LEU A 336 26.80 -16.92 18.50
CA LEU A 336 27.54 -17.62 17.43
C LEU A 336 28.79 -16.85 17.02
N GLN A 337 28.70 -15.53 16.84
CA GLN A 337 29.87 -14.69 16.57
C GLN A 337 30.90 -14.78 17.69
N GLN A 338 30.49 -14.66 18.94
CA GLN A 338 31.39 -14.81 20.10
C GLN A 338 32.06 -16.18 20.13
N ARG A 339 31.34 -17.26 19.79
CA ARG A 339 31.93 -18.61 19.69
C ARG A 339 32.94 -18.74 18.55
N LEU A 340 32.67 -18.11 17.41
CA LEU A 340 33.58 -18.11 16.27
C LEU A 340 34.84 -17.29 16.56
N GLU A 341 34.69 -16.12 17.18
CA GLU A 341 35.81 -15.28 17.65
C GLU A 341 36.64 -16.00 18.71
N ALA A 342 36.00 -16.66 19.68
CA ALA A 342 36.71 -17.45 20.69
C ALA A 342 37.47 -18.64 20.09
N ARG A 343 36.91 -19.33 19.08
CA ARG A 343 37.61 -20.38 18.34
C ARG A 343 38.79 -19.84 17.53
N ALA A 344 38.59 -18.75 16.80
CA ALA A 344 39.66 -18.11 16.04
C ALA A 344 40.82 -17.65 16.94
N ASN A 345 40.50 -17.11 18.12
CA ASN A 345 41.51 -16.75 19.11
C ASN A 345 42.23 -17.98 19.67
N ALA A 346 41.51 -19.06 19.98
CA ALA A 346 42.13 -20.31 20.46
C ALA A 346 43.07 -20.92 19.41
N GLU A 347 42.65 -20.96 18.14
CA GLU A 347 43.47 -21.45 17.02
C GLU A 347 44.69 -20.55 16.78
N ALA A 348 44.57 -19.23 16.96
CA ALA A 348 45.70 -18.31 16.88
C ALA A 348 46.71 -18.56 18.00
N THR A 349 46.25 -18.73 19.25
CA THR A 349 47.12 -19.03 20.40
C THR A 349 47.79 -20.41 20.27
N GLU A 350 47.11 -21.39 19.68
CA GLU A 350 47.66 -22.74 19.46
C GLU A 350 48.73 -22.74 18.35
N LYS A 351 48.55 -21.93 17.29
CA LYS A 351 49.60 -21.70 16.28
C LYS A 351 50.82 -20.99 16.86
N GLU A 352 50.61 -19.96 17.69
CA GLU A 352 51.70 -19.23 18.36
C GLU A 352 52.52 -20.15 19.28
N LYS A 353 51.89 -21.14 19.90
CA LYS A 353 52.56 -22.15 20.74
C LYS A 353 53.27 -23.25 19.96
N MET A 354 52.97 -23.45 18.68
CA MET A 354 53.67 -24.41 17.82
C MET A 354 54.86 -23.80 17.07
N GLU A 355 54.95 -22.47 17.02
CA GLU A 355 56.07 -21.72 16.42
C GLU A 355 57.18 -21.39 17.42
N VAL A 356 56.98 -21.69 18.72
CA VAL A 356 57.98 -21.63 19.81
C VAL A 356 58.37 -23.03 20.22
#